data_AF-A0A6J6JBN1-F1
#
_entry.id   AF-A0A6J6JBN1-F1
#
_cell.length_a   1.000
_cell.length_b   1.000
_cell.length_c   1.000
_cell.angle_alpha   90.00
_cell.angle_beta   90.00
_cell.angle_gamma   90.00
#
_symmetry.space_group_name_H-M   'P 1'
#
loop_
_entity.id
_entity.type
_entity.pdbx_description
1 polymer ?
#
loop_
_entity_poly.entity_id
_entity_poly.type
_entity_poly.pdbx_seq_one_letter_code
_entity_poly.pdbx_strand_id
1 'polypeptide(L)' 'MDQIDAIVEELKAISERLNDASMLLLSDAIERGETSRPAMEKQISQARRAVDKAVHHLVQD' A
#
# COMPACT_ATOMS: atom_id res chain seq x y z
N MET A 1 5.16 -4.16 -24.75
CA MET A 1 4.25 -4.45 -23.63
C MET A 1 5.07 -4.77 -22.38
N ASP A 2 6.17 -5.51 -22.54
CA ASP A 2 7.10 -5.96 -21.50
C ASP A 2 7.53 -4.89 -20.47
N GLN A 3 7.78 -3.64 -20.90
CA GLN A 3 8.14 -2.57 -19.96
C GLN A 3 6.96 -2.13 -19.09
N ILE A 4 5.74 -2.09 -19.65
CA ILE A 4 4.52 -1.76 -18.89
C ILE A 4 4.19 -2.92 -17.95
N ASP A 5 4.33 -4.16 -18.40
CA ASP A 5 4.11 -5.35 -17.58
C ASP A 5 5.09 -5.38 -16.39
N ALA A 6 6.37 -5.05 -16.61
CA ALA A 6 7.35 -4.91 -15.52
C ALA A 6 6.95 -3.81 -14.51
N ILE A 7 6.50 -2.65 -15.00
CA ILE A 7 6.01 -1.56 -14.14
C ILE A 7 4.78 -2.02 -13.33
N VAL A 8 3.85 -2.76 -13.93
CA VAL A 8 2.68 -3.31 -13.24
C VAL A 8 3.08 -4.23 -12.10
N GLU A 9 4.04 -5.14 -12.34
CA GLU A 9 4.53 -6.05 -11.30
C GLU A 9 5.27 -5.31 -10.18
N GLU A 10 6.07 -4.29 -10.50
CA GLU A 10 6.70 -3.43 -9.49
C GLU A 10 5.67 -2.68 -8.64
N LEU A 11 4.62 -2.14 -9.25
CA LEU A 11 3.54 -1.46 -8.54
C LEU A 11 2.77 -2.42 -7.63
N LYS A 12 2.48 -3.66 -8.07
CA LYS A 12 1.85 -4.68 -7.23
C LYS A 12 2.72 -5.00 -6.01
N ALA A 13 4.03 -5.21 -6.21
CA ALA A 13 4.97 -5.45 -5.12
C ALA A 13 5.05 -4.27 -4.14
N ILE A 14 4.98 -3.03 -4.64
CA ILE A 14 4.90 -1.83 -3.79
C ILE A 14 3.60 -1.81 -2.98
N SER A 15 2.45 -2.16 -3.58
CA SER A 15 1.17 -2.22 -2.88
C SER A 15 1.20 -3.22 -1.72
N GLU A 16 1.77 -4.41 -1.94
CA GLU A 16 1.96 -5.42 -0.90
C GLU A 16 2.86 -4.92 0.23
N ARG A 17 4.02 -4.33 -0.11
CA ARG A 17 4.93 -3.75 0.91
C ARG A 17 4.28 -2.63 1.72
N LEU A 18 3.42 -1.82 1.10
CA LEU A 18 2.64 -0.80 1.80
C LEU A 18 1.61 -1.44 2.74
N ASN A 19 0.95 -2.54 2.32
CA ASN A 19 0.05 -3.28 3.20
C ASN A 19 0.77 -3.83 4.43
N ASP A 20 1.94 -4.44 4.25
CA ASP A 20 2.72 -5.01 5.35
C ASP A 20 3.16 -3.92 6.33
N ALA A 21 3.64 -2.78 5.82
CA ALA A 21 3.98 -1.62 6.66
C ALA A 21 2.76 -1.07 7.41
N SER A 22 1.59 -1.05 6.77
CA SER A 22 0.32 -0.67 7.40
C SER A 22 0.00 -1.60 8.57
N MET A 23 0.11 -2.91 8.37
CA MET A 23 -0.17 -3.92 9.39
C MET A 23 0.79 -3.82 10.57
N LEU A 24 2.09 -3.64 10.32
CA LEU A 24 3.08 -3.43 11.38
C LEU A 24 2.75 -2.20 12.23
N LEU A 25 2.40 -1.07 11.60
CA LEU A 25 2.03 0.13 12.35
C LEU A 25 0.76 -0.05 13.19
N LEU A 26 -0.22 -0.80 12.71
CA LEU A 26 -1.43 -1.11 13.47
C LEU A 26 -1.10 -2.02 14.66
N SER A 27 -0.31 -3.06 14.45
CA SER A 27 0.13 -3.97 15.52
C SER A 27 0.90 -3.22 16.62
N ASP A 28 1.89 -2.40 16.24
CA ASP A 28 2.67 -1.59 17.18
C ASP A 28 1.79 -0.65 18.00
N ALA A 29 0.79 -0.03 17.36
CA ALA A 29 -0.15 0.87 18.04
C ALA A 29 -1.02 0.11 19.06
N ILE A 30 -1.50 -1.09 18.70
CA ILE A 30 -2.25 -1.97 19.59
C ILE A 30 -1.38 -2.39 20.79
N GLU A 31 -0.13 -2.79 20.56
CA GLU A 31 0.81 -3.17 21.62
C GLU A 31 1.11 -2.03 22.59
N ARG A 32 1.10 -0.78 22.11
CA ARG A 32 1.25 0.43 22.93
C ARG A 32 -0.04 0.87 23.64
N GLY A 33 -1.15 0.17 23.41
CA GLY A 33 -2.46 0.53 23.97
C GLY A 33 -3.07 1.78 23.34
N GLU A 34 -2.64 2.18 22.14
CA GLU A 34 -3.23 3.31 21.41
C GLU A 34 -4.66 2.96 20.97
N THR A 35 -5.59 3.87 21.22
CA THR A 35 -7.01 3.69 20.85
C THR A 35 -7.37 4.37 19.53
N SER A 36 -6.41 5.03 18.89
CA SER A 36 -6.59 5.78 17.65
C SER A 36 -5.68 5.25 16.55
N ARG A 37 -6.17 5.28 15.32
CA ARG A 37 -5.38 4.95 14.13
C ARG A 37 -4.17 5.90 14.00
N PRO A 38 -2.92 5.37 13.89
CA PRO A 38 -1.74 6.21 13.69
C PRO A 38 -1.83 7.06 12.43
N ALA A 39 -1.40 8.32 12.51
CA ALA A 39 -1.42 9.23 11.35
C ALA A 39 -0.59 8.69 10.16
N MET A 40 0.56 8.08 10.45
CA MET A 40 1.41 7.44 9.45
C MET A 40 0.70 6.30 8.73
N GLU A 41 -0.04 5.47 9.47
CA GLU A 41 -0.76 4.35 8.87
C GLU A 41 -1.88 4.85 7.93
N LYS A 42 -2.56 5.94 8.28
CA LYS A 42 -3.51 6.60 7.36
C LYS A 42 -2.84 7.03 6.05
N GLN A 43 -1.63 7.58 6.12
CA GLN A 43 -0.86 7.99 4.94
C GLN A 43 -0.44 6.78 4.09
N ILE A 44 0.05 5.70 4.72
CA ILE A 44 0.42 4.45 4.02
C ILE A 44 -0.78 3.85 3.30
N SER A 45 -1.93 3.78 3.97
CA SER A 45 -3.19 3.33 3.38
C SER A 45 -3.62 4.19 2.17
N GLN A 46 -3.40 5.50 2.21
CA GLN A 46 -3.66 6.39 1.07
C GLN A 46 -2.70 6.13 -0.10
N ALA A 47 -1.41 5.97 0.19
CA ALA A 47 -0.40 5.64 -0.82
C ALA A 47 -0.72 4.31 -1.51
N ARG A 48 -1.09 3.28 -0.74
CA ARG A 48 -1.47 1.97 -1.29
C ARG A 48 -2.63 2.08 -2.28
N ARG A 49 -3.70 2.80 -1.91
CA ARG A 49 -4.84 3.02 -2.82
C ARG A 49 -4.45 3.75 -4.10
N ALA A 50 -3.50 4.69 -4.03
CA ALA A 50 -3.01 5.38 -5.21
C ALA A 50 -2.24 4.43 -6.14
N VAL A 51 -1.43 3.53 -5.57
CA VAL A 51 -0.70 2.48 -6.31
C VAL A 51 -1.68 1.49 -6.95
N ASP A 52 -2.67 1.00 -6.19
CA ASP A 52 -3.70 0.10 -6.71
C ASP A 52 -4.47 0.73 -7.88
N LYS A 53 -4.76 2.04 -7.78
CA LYS A 53 -5.40 2.78 -8.86
C LYS A 53 -4.50 2.91 -10.10
N ALA A 54 -3.20 3.10 -9.91
CA ALA A 54 -2.25 3.12 -11.02
C ALA A 54 -2.20 1.76 -11.74
N VAL A 55 -2.15 0.65 -10.99
CA VAL A 55 -2.25 -0.71 -11.56
C VAL A 55 -3.55 -0.89 -12.34
N HIS A 56 -4.68 -0.46 -11.78
CA HIS A 56 -5.98 -0.55 -12.46
C HIS A 56 -5.98 0.18 -13.80
N HIS A 57 -5.40 1.38 -13.88
CA HIS A 57 -5.30 2.13 -15.13
C HIS A 57 -4.39 1.47 -16.18
N LEU A 58 -3.39 0.68 -15.77
CA LEU A 58 -2.45 0.02 -16.68
C LEU A 58 -2.92 -1.35 -17.18
N VAL A 59 -3.89 -1.97 -16.50
CA VAL A 59 -4.38 -3.34 -16.79
C VAL A 59 -5.77 -3.34 -17.47
N GLN A 60 -6.48 -2.21 -17.48
CA GLN A 60 -7.82 -2.07 -18.07
C GLN A 60 -7.83 -1.47 -19.49
N ASP A 61 -6.66 -1.19 -20.06
CA ASP A 61 -6.48 -0.92 -21.50
C ASP A 61 -6.17 -2.23 -22.26
#